data_AF-A0A925N2W2-F1
#
_entry.id   AF-A0A925N2W2-F1
#
_cell.length_a   1.000
_cell.length_b   1.000
_cell.length_c   1.000
_cell.angle_alpha   90.00
_cell.angle_beta   90.00
_cell.angle_gamma   90.00
#
_symmetry.space_group_name_H-M   'P 1'
#
loop_
_entity.id
_entity.type
_entity.pdbx_description
1 polymer ?
#
loop_
_entity_poly.entity_id
_entity_poly.type
_entity_poly.pdbx_seq_one_letter_code
_entity_poly.pdbx_strand_id
1 'polypeptide(L)'
;GYDSDIADAVIWASGGSVSGVPTNANPAEAINLSLGGSGACGSAMQSAINGAVGRGTTLVIAAGNSNANVSGFSPANCANVVAVGSVTSTGARSSFSNYGAGVDIAGPGSAILSTLNTGTAGPGTESYASYSGTSMATPHVAGVVALIQSVASPALTPAQVEALLKSSARAFPSPPSQPIGSGIVNAKAAVDAAGGGGGNVAPVANFSSSASGLTVSFTDTSTDSDGSIASRSWNFGDGTTSTATNPSKTYAAAGTYNVSLTVTDDDGATNTKTSPVTVSTGGGGSVLGNGVPVTNISGAVSSQQFWTLAVPAGASNLKFTIAGGSGDADMYVRFGSAPTTATYDCRPYLNGNNETCNIATAQAGTYHVMLRGYSAYSGVTLTGSYSTGGGGAQTYSNGTDVAIGDNTTVSSPITVSGRSGNAPASTPVAVNIVHTYRGDLKVDLVAPDGSVYVLHNRTGGSADNINSTYNVNLSSEALNGTWNLRVNDNAGGDVGYINSWSITF
;
A
#
# COMPACT_ATOMS: atom_id res chain seq x y z
N GLY A 1 -39.11 40.62 -33.83
CA GLY A 1 -40.07 39.75 -33.12
C GLY A 1 -39.28 38.60 -32.57
N TYR A 2 -39.65 38.01 -31.43
CA TYR A 2 -38.67 37.24 -30.63
C TYR A 2 -37.81 36.22 -31.42
N ASP A 3 -38.39 35.43 -32.32
CA ASP A 3 -37.60 34.47 -33.12
C ASP A 3 -36.65 35.12 -34.13
N SER A 4 -37.04 36.23 -34.77
CA SER A 4 -36.16 36.98 -35.67
C SER A 4 -35.01 37.64 -34.91
N ASP A 5 -35.30 38.13 -33.71
CA ASP A 5 -34.32 38.83 -32.88
C ASP A 5 -33.25 37.84 -32.37
N ILE A 6 -33.65 36.61 -32.02
CA ILE A 6 -32.71 35.52 -31.69
C ILE A 6 -31.87 35.12 -32.91
N ALA A 7 -32.48 35.02 -34.10
CA ALA A 7 -31.76 34.67 -35.32
C ALA A 7 -30.70 35.73 -35.68
N ASP A 8 -31.04 37.02 -35.59
CA ASP A 8 -30.10 38.13 -35.79
C ASP A 8 -28.98 38.11 -34.74
N ALA A 9 -29.30 37.81 -33.48
CA ALA A 9 -28.29 37.67 -32.42
C ALA A 9 -27.32 36.52 -32.70
N VAL A 10 -27.79 35.38 -33.22
CA VAL A 10 -26.94 34.26 -33.65
C VAL A 10 -26.02 34.68 -34.80
N ILE A 11 -26.55 35.41 -35.78
CA ILE A 11 -25.76 35.94 -36.91
C ILE A 11 -24.65 36.86 -36.37
N TRP A 12 -25.00 37.82 -35.53
CA TRP A 12 -24.06 38.82 -35.01
C TRP A 12 -23.01 38.23 -34.06
N ALA A 13 -23.43 37.34 -33.14
CA ALA A 13 -22.54 36.71 -32.17
C ALA A 13 -21.46 35.86 -32.85
N SER A 14 -21.76 35.23 -33.98
CA SER A 14 -20.81 34.46 -34.79
C SER A 14 -20.00 35.31 -35.79
N GLY A 15 -20.05 36.64 -35.69
CA GLY A 15 -19.28 37.56 -36.55
C GLY A 15 -19.94 37.92 -37.89
N GLY A 16 -21.21 37.54 -38.10
CA GLY A 16 -22.00 38.02 -39.23
C GLY A 16 -22.46 39.47 -39.05
N SER A 17 -22.85 40.12 -40.15
CA SER A 17 -23.37 41.49 -40.12
C SER A 17 -24.89 41.51 -39.99
N VAL A 18 -25.40 42.39 -39.13
CA VAL A 18 -26.84 42.69 -38.97
C VAL A 18 -27.05 44.18 -39.24
N SER A 19 -28.05 44.51 -40.07
CA SER A 19 -28.29 45.89 -40.49
C SER A 19 -28.57 46.81 -39.29
N GLY A 20 -27.84 47.92 -39.20
CA GLY A 20 -27.98 48.89 -38.11
C GLY A 20 -27.27 48.50 -36.81
N VAL A 21 -26.57 47.36 -36.77
CA VAL A 21 -25.79 46.91 -35.61
C VAL A 21 -24.29 47.02 -35.94
N PRO A 22 -23.45 47.62 -35.05
CA PRO A 22 -22.00 47.66 -35.25
C PRO A 22 -21.40 46.26 -35.42
N THR A 23 -20.34 46.12 -36.22
CA THR A 23 -19.64 44.83 -36.37
C THR A 23 -19.16 44.30 -35.02
N ASN A 24 -19.37 43.00 -34.77
CA ASN A 24 -18.86 42.36 -33.57
C ASN A 24 -17.33 42.22 -33.63
N ALA A 25 -16.62 42.89 -32.72
CA ALA A 25 -15.17 42.81 -32.62
C ALA A 25 -14.67 41.49 -31.98
N ASN A 26 -15.57 40.73 -31.34
CA ASN A 26 -15.27 39.49 -30.63
C ASN A 26 -16.23 38.38 -31.10
N PRO A 27 -16.07 37.88 -32.34
CA PRO A 27 -16.91 36.79 -32.83
C PRO A 27 -16.69 35.54 -31.98
N ALA A 28 -17.78 34.89 -31.60
CA ALA A 28 -17.76 33.73 -30.71
C ALA A 28 -17.47 32.44 -31.48
N GLU A 29 -16.62 31.59 -30.91
CA GLU A 29 -16.40 30.21 -31.38
C GLU A 29 -17.49 29.26 -30.85
N ALA A 30 -18.19 29.65 -29.78
CA ALA A 30 -19.32 28.92 -29.22
C ALA A 30 -20.46 29.88 -28.83
N ILE A 31 -21.70 29.55 -29.21
CA ILE A 31 -22.91 30.27 -28.81
C ILE A 31 -23.76 29.35 -27.94
N ASN A 32 -24.08 29.80 -26.72
CA ASN A 32 -25.01 29.14 -25.80
C ASN A 32 -26.43 29.69 -25.96
N LEU A 33 -27.38 28.85 -26.34
CA LEU A 33 -28.80 29.18 -26.40
C LEU A 33 -29.58 28.36 -25.36
N SER A 34 -29.61 28.86 -24.13
CA SER A 34 -30.41 28.30 -23.01
C SER A 34 -31.89 28.67 -23.11
N LEU A 35 -32.48 28.55 -24.30
CA LEU A 35 -33.83 29.01 -24.67
C LEU A 35 -34.48 28.04 -25.65
N GLY A 36 -35.79 28.20 -25.88
CA GLY A 36 -36.52 27.45 -26.89
C GLY A 36 -38.03 27.52 -26.71
N GLY A 37 -38.76 26.94 -27.65
CA GLY A 37 -40.22 26.87 -27.66
C GLY A 37 -40.73 25.68 -28.47
N SER A 38 -42.01 25.35 -28.30
CA SER A 38 -42.65 24.29 -29.09
C SER A 38 -42.78 24.70 -30.55
N GLY A 39 -42.37 23.85 -31.48
CA GLY A 39 -42.48 24.08 -32.91
C GLY A 39 -41.33 23.48 -33.72
N ALA A 40 -41.51 23.46 -35.03
CA ALA A 40 -40.44 23.11 -35.96
C ALA A 40 -39.39 24.23 -36.04
N CYS A 41 -38.16 23.88 -36.42
CA CYS A 41 -37.14 24.86 -36.73
C CYS A 41 -37.55 25.72 -37.95
N GLY A 42 -37.70 27.03 -37.73
CA GLY A 42 -38.04 27.97 -38.80
C GLY A 42 -36.87 28.21 -39.76
N SER A 43 -37.16 28.54 -41.02
CA SER A 43 -36.14 28.76 -42.06
C SER A 43 -35.18 29.91 -41.73
N ALA A 44 -35.65 30.98 -41.08
CA ALA A 44 -34.82 32.10 -40.64
C ALA A 44 -33.78 31.65 -39.59
N MET A 45 -34.24 30.92 -38.57
CA MET A 45 -33.37 30.37 -37.53
C MET A 45 -32.36 29.38 -38.12
N GLN A 46 -32.81 28.45 -38.98
CA GLN A 46 -31.91 27.50 -39.64
C GLN A 46 -30.85 28.21 -40.51
N SER A 47 -31.23 29.29 -41.20
CA SER A 47 -30.29 30.07 -42.01
C SER A 47 -29.25 30.79 -41.15
N ALA A 48 -29.67 31.35 -40.01
CA ALA A 48 -28.77 31.96 -39.03
C ALA A 48 -27.77 30.93 -38.47
N ILE A 49 -28.26 29.76 -38.07
CA ILE A 49 -27.46 28.62 -37.59
C ILE A 49 -26.43 28.20 -38.64
N ASN A 50 -26.87 27.96 -39.88
CA ASN A 50 -25.98 27.55 -40.96
C ASN A 50 -24.90 28.60 -41.24
N GLY A 51 -25.25 29.88 -41.20
CA GLY A 51 -24.30 30.98 -41.35
C GLY A 51 -23.26 30.99 -40.23
N ALA A 52 -23.69 30.81 -38.98
CA ALA A 52 -22.80 30.77 -37.82
C ALA A 52 -21.85 29.57 -37.88
N VAL A 53 -22.36 28.38 -38.20
CA VAL A 53 -21.55 27.18 -38.40
C VAL A 53 -20.56 27.34 -39.54
N GLY A 54 -20.96 27.97 -40.66
CA GLY A 54 -20.07 28.30 -41.77
C GLY A 54 -18.94 29.27 -41.42
N ARG A 55 -19.10 30.04 -40.34
CA ARG A 55 -18.04 30.91 -39.76
C ARG A 55 -17.22 30.23 -38.68
N GLY A 56 -17.47 28.95 -38.39
CA GLY A 56 -16.74 28.17 -37.40
C GLY A 56 -17.35 28.18 -35.99
N THR A 57 -18.54 28.77 -35.80
CA THR A 57 -19.18 28.86 -34.49
C THR A 57 -20.01 27.62 -34.18
N THR A 58 -19.77 27.00 -33.03
CA THR A 58 -20.56 25.87 -32.51
C THR A 58 -21.77 26.38 -31.74
N LEU A 59 -22.97 25.86 -32.02
CA LEU A 59 -24.19 26.26 -31.34
C LEU A 59 -24.61 25.19 -30.35
N VAL A 60 -24.66 25.55 -29.07
CA VAL A 60 -25.02 24.65 -27.96
C VAL A 60 -26.37 25.09 -27.42
N ILE A 61 -27.38 24.21 -27.51
CA ILE A 61 -28.79 24.58 -27.36
C ILE A 61 -29.48 23.69 -26.33
N ALA A 62 -30.31 24.29 -25.48
CA ALA A 62 -31.13 23.56 -24.51
C ALA A 62 -32.21 22.70 -25.19
N ALA A 63 -32.27 21.40 -24.88
CA ALA A 63 -33.28 20.50 -25.47
C ALA A 63 -34.74 20.83 -25.07
N GLY A 64 -34.94 21.51 -23.93
CA GLY A 64 -36.23 21.92 -23.40
C GLY A 64 -36.66 21.14 -22.15
N ASN A 65 -37.67 21.67 -21.44
CA ASN A 65 -38.05 21.26 -20.08
C ASN A 65 -39.48 20.70 -19.98
N SER A 66 -39.98 20.08 -21.05
CA SER A 66 -41.39 19.66 -21.16
C SER A 66 -41.58 18.14 -21.02
N ASN A 67 -40.53 17.39 -20.70
CA ASN A 67 -40.54 15.92 -20.69
C ASN A 67 -41.15 15.33 -21.98
N ALA A 68 -40.76 15.88 -23.13
CA ALA A 68 -41.28 15.53 -24.44
C ALA A 68 -40.15 15.29 -25.44
N ASN A 69 -40.50 14.79 -26.63
CA ASN A 69 -39.51 14.55 -27.68
C ASN A 69 -38.96 15.89 -28.21
N VAL A 70 -37.63 16.04 -28.20
CA VAL A 70 -36.89 17.22 -28.65
C VAL A 70 -37.23 17.61 -30.09
N SER A 71 -37.66 16.67 -30.93
CA SER A 71 -38.06 16.95 -32.32
C SER A 71 -39.19 17.99 -32.43
N GLY A 72 -39.97 18.20 -31.36
CA GLY A 72 -41.02 19.21 -31.29
C GLY A 72 -40.58 20.57 -30.73
N PHE A 73 -39.28 20.80 -30.48
CA PHE A 73 -38.79 22.00 -29.80
C PHE A 73 -37.66 22.68 -30.57
N SER A 74 -37.91 23.92 -31.00
CA SER A 74 -36.95 24.78 -31.67
C SER A 74 -36.28 25.71 -30.65
N PRO A 75 -34.97 26.03 -30.80
CA PRO A 75 -34.09 25.66 -31.91
C PRO A 75 -33.33 24.33 -31.73
N ALA A 76 -33.62 23.55 -30.69
CA ALA A 76 -32.92 22.29 -30.44
C ALA A 76 -33.15 21.21 -31.52
N ASN A 77 -34.26 21.28 -32.26
CA ASN A 77 -34.56 20.42 -33.40
C ASN A 77 -34.02 20.94 -34.75
N CYS A 78 -33.30 22.05 -34.76
CA CYS A 78 -32.62 22.53 -35.96
C CYS A 78 -31.43 21.63 -36.32
N ALA A 79 -31.01 21.63 -37.58
CA ALA A 79 -29.77 20.95 -38.00
C ALA A 79 -28.52 21.77 -37.61
N ASN A 80 -27.38 21.10 -37.48
CA ASN A 80 -26.07 21.68 -37.17
C ASN A 80 -25.98 22.38 -35.79
N VAL A 81 -26.63 21.80 -34.79
CA VAL A 81 -26.60 22.28 -33.40
C VAL A 81 -26.23 21.13 -32.48
N VAL A 82 -25.68 21.45 -31.31
CA VAL A 82 -25.46 20.51 -30.21
C VAL A 82 -26.62 20.66 -29.24
N ALA A 83 -27.60 19.76 -29.30
CA ALA A 83 -28.76 19.78 -28.41
C ALA A 83 -28.43 19.09 -27.07
N VAL A 84 -28.69 19.79 -25.96
CA VAL A 84 -28.23 19.40 -24.61
C VAL A 84 -29.39 18.98 -23.71
N GLY A 85 -29.37 17.71 -23.30
CA GLY A 85 -30.24 17.16 -22.27
C GLY A 85 -29.74 17.45 -20.84
N SER A 86 -30.61 17.25 -19.84
CA SER A 86 -30.28 17.48 -18.42
C SER A 86 -30.21 16.18 -17.63
N VAL A 87 -29.18 16.07 -16.78
CA VAL A 87 -29.08 15.03 -15.74
C VAL A 87 -29.06 15.62 -14.33
N THR A 88 -29.44 14.79 -13.36
CA THR A 88 -29.32 15.04 -11.92
C THR A 88 -27.90 14.73 -11.42
N SER A 89 -27.65 14.98 -10.14
CA SER A 89 -26.39 14.63 -9.47
C SER A 89 -26.07 13.12 -9.47
N THR A 90 -27.07 12.26 -9.67
CA THR A 90 -26.87 10.80 -9.78
C THR A 90 -26.59 10.35 -11.21
N GLY A 91 -26.58 11.28 -12.19
CA GLY A 91 -26.46 10.98 -13.61
C GLY A 91 -27.75 10.46 -14.26
N ALA A 92 -28.86 10.40 -13.51
CA ALA A 92 -30.16 10.08 -14.07
C ALA A 92 -30.70 11.26 -14.89
N ARG A 93 -31.46 10.99 -15.96
CA ARG A 93 -32.19 12.04 -16.70
C ARG A 93 -33.06 12.86 -15.74
N SER A 94 -32.93 14.18 -15.76
CA SER A 94 -33.82 15.06 -15.01
C SER A 94 -35.25 14.90 -15.50
N SER A 95 -36.22 14.82 -14.59
CA SER A 95 -37.62 14.48 -14.92
C SER A 95 -38.26 15.41 -15.96
N PHE A 96 -37.85 16.67 -16.00
CA PHE A 96 -38.31 17.68 -16.95
C PHE A 96 -37.60 17.64 -18.31
N SER A 97 -36.42 17.04 -18.42
CA SER A 97 -35.60 17.12 -19.64
C SER A 97 -36.35 16.56 -20.83
N ASN A 98 -36.41 17.30 -21.93
CA ASN A 98 -36.77 16.72 -23.22
C ASN A 98 -35.75 15.64 -23.62
N TYR A 99 -36.17 14.74 -24.51
CA TYR A 99 -35.46 13.52 -24.87
C TYR A 99 -35.65 13.18 -26.35
N GLY A 100 -34.98 12.15 -26.85
CA GLY A 100 -35.13 11.64 -28.21
C GLY A 100 -33.82 11.68 -29.00
N ALA A 101 -33.87 11.18 -30.23
CA ALA A 101 -32.69 11.02 -31.09
C ALA A 101 -32.01 12.34 -31.50
N GLY A 102 -32.71 13.46 -31.39
CA GLY A 102 -32.15 14.79 -31.65
C GLY A 102 -31.41 15.42 -30.47
N VAL A 103 -31.29 14.74 -29.32
CA VAL A 103 -30.42 15.19 -28.22
C VAL A 103 -29.04 14.58 -28.45
N ASP A 104 -27.98 15.40 -28.47
CA ASP A 104 -26.63 14.95 -28.77
C ASP A 104 -25.88 14.48 -27.52
N ILE A 105 -26.00 15.23 -26.43
CA ILE A 105 -25.26 15.02 -25.19
C ILE A 105 -26.06 15.55 -23.99
N ALA A 106 -25.74 15.08 -22.79
CA ALA A 106 -26.33 15.59 -21.56
C ALA A 106 -25.31 16.33 -20.69
N GLY A 107 -25.78 17.29 -19.91
CA GLY A 107 -24.99 17.99 -18.89
C GLY A 107 -25.71 18.07 -17.54
N PRO A 108 -25.01 18.39 -16.44
CA PRO A 108 -25.63 18.65 -15.15
C PRO A 108 -26.63 19.81 -15.25
N GLY A 109 -27.91 19.56 -14.95
CA GLY A 109 -28.95 20.58 -15.08
C GLY A 109 -29.97 20.58 -13.95
N SER A 110 -29.72 19.90 -12.83
CA SER A 110 -30.56 19.97 -11.63
C SER A 110 -29.78 20.47 -10.42
N ALA A 111 -30.35 21.46 -9.73
CA ALA A 111 -29.73 22.14 -8.58
C ALA A 111 -28.35 22.74 -8.89
N ILE A 112 -28.24 23.43 -10.04
CA ILE A 112 -27.00 24.06 -10.49
C ILE A 112 -26.88 25.44 -9.85
N LEU A 113 -25.89 25.62 -8.98
CA LEU A 113 -25.54 26.89 -8.37
C LEU A 113 -24.83 27.79 -9.38
N SER A 114 -25.34 29.00 -9.58
CA SER A 114 -24.67 30.01 -10.41
C SER A 114 -24.97 31.42 -9.90
N THR A 115 -24.36 32.43 -10.52
CA THR A 115 -24.56 33.84 -10.21
C THR A 115 -25.99 34.30 -10.55
N LEU A 116 -26.54 35.17 -9.71
CA LEU A 116 -27.84 35.81 -9.89
C LEU A 116 -27.79 37.23 -9.31
N ASN A 117 -28.92 37.93 -9.36
CA ASN A 117 -29.16 39.13 -8.56
C ASN A 117 -30.43 38.95 -7.69
N THR A 118 -30.53 39.69 -6.60
CA THR A 118 -31.67 39.60 -5.65
C THR A 118 -32.95 40.30 -6.12
N GLY A 119 -32.90 40.99 -7.26
CA GLY A 119 -34.02 41.78 -7.74
C GLY A 119 -35.13 40.94 -8.37
N THR A 120 -36.38 41.31 -8.12
CA THR A 120 -37.57 40.57 -8.59
C THR A 120 -38.17 41.13 -9.88
N ALA A 121 -37.83 42.36 -10.26
CA ALA A 121 -38.30 43.02 -11.50
C ALA A 121 -37.21 43.84 -12.23
N GLY A 122 -36.20 44.31 -11.51
CA GLY A 122 -35.00 44.96 -12.06
C GLY A 122 -33.76 44.53 -11.25
N PRO A 123 -32.53 44.91 -11.65
CA PRO A 123 -31.31 44.43 -10.99
C PRO A 123 -31.26 44.77 -9.49
N GLY A 124 -31.09 43.75 -8.66
CA GLY A 124 -30.78 43.89 -7.23
C GLY A 124 -29.28 43.75 -6.94
N THR A 125 -28.95 43.34 -5.72
CA THR A 125 -27.57 43.01 -5.32
C THR A 125 -27.12 41.68 -5.93
N GLU A 126 -25.82 41.53 -6.17
CA GLU A 126 -25.22 40.26 -6.59
C GLU A 126 -25.53 39.14 -5.59
N SER A 127 -25.82 37.95 -6.11
CA SER A 127 -26.14 36.77 -5.31
C SER A 127 -25.80 35.48 -6.06
N TYR A 128 -26.06 34.35 -5.41
CA TYR A 128 -26.01 33.02 -6.03
C TYR A 128 -27.33 32.31 -5.78
N ALA A 129 -27.75 31.50 -6.75
CA ALA A 129 -28.94 30.67 -6.62
C ALA A 129 -28.80 29.35 -7.38
N SER A 130 -29.52 28.34 -6.92
CA SER A 130 -29.58 27.04 -7.59
C SER A 130 -30.79 26.96 -8.49
N TYR A 131 -30.57 26.67 -9.78
CA TYR A 131 -31.63 26.52 -10.78
C TYR A 131 -31.61 25.12 -11.38
N SER A 132 -32.74 24.70 -11.95
CA SER A 132 -32.87 23.43 -12.65
C SER A 132 -33.51 23.64 -14.02
N GLY A 133 -32.96 23.00 -15.04
CA GLY A 133 -33.40 23.08 -16.43
C GLY A 133 -32.31 22.63 -17.39
N THR A 134 -32.69 22.23 -18.60
CA THR A 134 -31.74 22.08 -19.72
C THR A 134 -30.99 23.39 -19.98
N SER A 135 -31.60 24.54 -19.63
CA SER A 135 -30.95 25.86 -19.62
C SER A 135 -29.71 25.95 -18.72
N MET A 136 -29.60 25.09 -17.68
CA MET A 136 -28.44 24.99 -16.79
C MET A 136 -27.44 23.93 -17.26
N ALA A 137 -27.90 22.90 -17.98
CA ALA A 137 -27.01 21.91 -18.61
C ALA A 137 -26.26 22.47 -19.82
N THR A 138 -26.93 23.27 -20.64
CA THR A 138 -26.39 23.88 -21.87
C THR A 138 -25.08 24.66 -21.64
N PRO A 139 -24.97 25.56 -20.64
CA PRO A 139 -23.74 26.31 -20.41
C PRO A 139 -22.56 25.44 -19.93
N HIS A 140 -22.80 24.28 -19.33
CA HIS A 140 -21.70 23.34 -19.03
C HIS A 140 -21.08 22.81 -20.33
N VAL A 141 -21.92 22.41 -21.30
CA VAL A 141 -21.44 21.92 -22.60
C VAL A 141 -20.78 23.04 -23.39
N ALA A 142 -21.34 24.25 -23.39
CA ALA A 142 -20.72 25.41 -24.04
C ALA A 142 -19.36 25.77 -23.42
N GLY A 143 -19.22 25.65 -22.09
CA GLY A 143 -17.94 25.79 -21.40
C GLY A 143 -16.92 24.75 -21.85
N VAL A 144 -17.33 23.49 -22.03
CA VAL A 144 -16.44 22.44 -22.56
C VAL A 144 -16.04 22.70 -24.01
N VAL A 145 -16.93 23.25 -24.86
CA VAL A 145 -16.53 23.70 -26.20
C VAL A 145 -15.41 24.74 -26.14
N ALA A 146 -15.51 25.71 -25.24
CA ALA A 146 -14.45 26.72 -25.06
C ALA A 146 -13.13 26.09 -24.58
N LEU A 147 -13.19 25.08 -23.69
CA LEU A 147 -12.00 24.34 -23.27
C LEU A 147 -11.37 23.51 -24.39
N ILE A 148 -12.18 22.88 -25.25
CA ILE A 148 -11.70 22.17 -26.44
C ILE A 148 -10.96 23.13 -27.38
N GLN A 149 -11.58 24.28 -27.69
CA GLN A 149 -10.98 25.23 -28.63
C GLN A 149 -9.72 25.90 -28.10
N SER A 150 -9.58 26.05 -26.77
CA SER A 150 -8.39 26.67 -26.18
C SER A 150 -7.11 25.85 -26.35
N VAL A 151 -7.24 24.54 -26.59
CA VAL A 151 -6.10 23.62 -26.79
C VAL A 151 -5.95 23.14 -28.22
N ALA A 152 -7.01 23.21 -29.03
CA ALA A 152 -6.99 22.76 -30.41
C ALA A 152 -6.19 23.71 -31.32
N SER A 153 -5.21 23.17 -32.04
CA SER A 153 -4.42 23.91 -33.02
C SER A 153 -4.22 23.09 -34.31
N PRO A 154 -4.88 23.44 -35.44
CA PRO A 154 -5.82 24.55 -35.59
C PRO A 154 -7.14 24.33 -34.83
N ALA A 155 -7.91 25.40 -34.64
CA ALA A 155 -9.25 25.34 -34.04
C ALA A 155 -10.15 24.33 -34.78
N LEU A 156 -10.97 23.60 -34.03
CA LEU A 156 -11.85 22.58 -34.57
C LEU A 156 -13.09 23.20 -35.22
N THR A 157 -13.56 22.60 -36.31
CA THR A 157 -14.86 22.95 -36.91
C THR A 157 -16.02 22.55 -35.98
N PRO A 158 -17.20 23.19 -36.07
CA PRO A 158 -18.36 22.81 -35.25
C PRO A 158 -18.73 21.33 -35.32
N ALA A 159 -18.62 20.71 -36.50
CA ALA A 159 -18.88 19.28 -36.67
C ALA A 159 -17.84 18.40 -35.96
N GLN A 160 -16.56 18.80 -35.96
CA GLN A 160 -15.51 18.11 -35.21
C GLN A 160 -15.71 18.26 -33.70
N VAL A 161 -16.11 19.46 -33.24
CA VAL A 161 -16.44 19.70 -31.83
C VAL A 161 -17.61 18.83 -31.38
N GLU A 162 -18.71 18.77 -32.15
CA GLU A 162 -19.86 17.92 -31.83
C GLU A 162 -19.46 16.45 -31.76
N ALA A 163 -18.72 15.95 -32.76
CA ALA A 163 -18.26 14.56 -32.79
C ALA A 163 -17.36 14.25 -31.58
N LEU A 164 -16.45 15.16 -31.25
CA LEU A 164 -15.53 15.02 -30.14
C LEU A 164 -16.29 14.98 -28.81
N LEU A 165 -17.21 15.92 -28.56
CA LEU A 165 -18.08 15.93 -27.39
C LEU A 165 -18.84 14.60 -27.24
N LYS A 166 -19.40 14.08 -28.34
CA LYS A 166 -20.18 12.84 -28.31
C LYS A 166 -19.31 11.62 -28.01
N SER A 167 -18.11 11.56 -28.59
CA SER A 167 -17.18 10.44 -28.44
C SER A 167 -16.45 10.41 -27.09
N SER A 168 -16.23 11.58 -26.46
CA SER A 168 -15.57 11.71 -25.16
C SER A 168 -16.55 11.72 -23.98
N ALA A 169 -17.86 11.69 -24.25
CA ALA A 169 -18.88 11.70 -23.22
C ALA A 169 -18.72 10.52 -22.25
N ARG A 170 -18.85 10.80 -20.95
CA ARG A 170 -18.89 9.75 -19.93
C ARG A 170 -20.20 8.99 -20.04
N ALA A 171 -20.13 7.66 -19.96
CA ALA A 171 -21.33 6.82 -19.90
C ALA A 171 -22.25 7.22 -18.73
N PHE A 172 -23.56 7.07 -18.94
CA PHE A 172 -24.53 7.23 -17.86
C PHE A 172 -24.30 6.16 -16.78
N PRO A 173 -24.35 6.51 -15.47
CA PRO A 173 -24.19 5.53 -14.40
C PRO A 173 -25.23 4.41 -14.42
N SER A 174 -26.40 4.67 -15.00
CA SER A 174 -27.44 3.71 -15.30
C SER A 174 -28.17 4.10 -16.59
N PRO A 175 -28.85 3.18 -17.29
CA PRO A 175 -29.60 3.50 -18.50
C PRO A 175 -30.62 4.62 -18.24
N PRO A 176 -30.62 5.71 -19.03
CA PRO A 176 -31.56 6.80 -18.82
C PRO A 176 -32.99 6.35 -19.14
N SER A 177 -33.98 6.98 -18.50
CA SER A 177 -35.40 6.66 -18.70
C SER A 177 -35.92 6.92 -20.12
N GLN A 178 -35.22 7.75 -20.88
CA GLN A 178 -35.44 8.06 -22.29
C GLN A 178 -34.09 8.41 -22.94
N PRO A 179 -33.93 8.30 -24.28
CA PRO A 179 -32.70 8.69 -24.96
C PRO A 179 -32.37 10.18 -24.75
N ILE A 180 -31.16 10.50 -24.29
CA ILE A 180 -30.72 11.89 -24.01
C ILE A 180 -29.28 12.14 -24.46
N GLY A 181 -28.93 11.64 -25.64
CA GLY A 181 -27.60 11.77 -26.21
C GLY A 181 -26.63 10.65 -25.85
N SER A 182 -25.37 10.83 -26.23
CA SER A 182 -24.32 9.81 -26.15
C SER A 182 -23.79 9.56 -24.74
N GLY A 183 -24.04 10.48 -23.81
CA GLY A 183 -23.53 10.41 -22.44
C GLY A 183 -23.60 11.75 -21.73
N ILE A 184 -22.92 11.85 -20.59
CA ILE A 184 -22.73 13.09 -19.84
C ILE A 184 -21.43 13.74 -20.31
N VAL A 185 -21.46 15.04 -20.61
CA VAL A 185 -20.28 15.80 -21.03
C VAL A 185 -19.10 15.59 -20.06
N ASN A 186 -17.92 15.29 -20.61
CA ASN A 186 -16.69 15.08 -19.86
C ASN A 186 -15.63 16.06 -20.36
N ALA A 187 -15.37 17.11 -19.57
CA ALA A 187 -14.44 18.17 -19.94
C ALA A 187 -13.02 17.63 -20.17
N LYS A 188 -12.55 16.74 -19.30
CA LYS A 188 -11.20 16.18 -19.34
C LYS A 188 -10.98 15.36 -20.60
N ALA A 189 -11.78 14.31 -20.79
CA ALA A 189 -11.69 13.46 -21.97
C ALA A 189 -11.84 14.23 -23.28
N ALA A 190 -12.65 15.30 -23.29
CA ALA A 190 -12.78 16.16 -24.46
C ALA A 190 -11.52 17.01 -24.72
N VAL A 191 -10.97 17.66 -23.70
CA VAL A 191 -9.73 18.45 -23.82
C VAL A 191 -8.55 17.55 -24.22
N ASP A 192 -8.45 16.35 -23.64
CA ASP A 192 -7.41 15.38 -23.95
C ASP A 192 -7.50 14.92 -25.41
N ALA A 193 -8.71 14.59 -25.87
CA ALA A 193 -8.97 14.24 -27.27
C ALA A 193 -8.73 15.38 -28.26
N ALA A 194 -8.82 16.64 -27.80
CA ALA A 194 -8.53 17.83 -28.61
C ALA A 194 -7.02 18.17 -28.68
N GLY A 195 -6.17 17.38 -28.02
CA GLY A 195 -4.72 17.56 -27.99
C GLY A 195 -4.21 18.38 -26.81
N GLY A 196 -5.05 18.68 -25.82
CA GLY A 196 -4.70 19.43 -24.61
C GLY A 196 -4.17 18.59 -23.45
N GLY A 197 -4.30 17.27 -23.51
CA GLY A 197 -3.77 16.38 -22.49
C GLY A 197 -2.27 16.24 -22.63
N GLY A 198 -1.50 16.80 -21.69
CA GLY A 198 -0.20 16.20 -21.39
C GLY A 198 -0.50 14.73 -21.09
N GLY A 199 -0.01 13.81 -21.92
CA GLY A 199 -0.52 12.43 -21.95
C GLY A 199 -0.62 11.82 -20.55
N ASN A 200 -1.70 11.05 -20.31
CA ASN A 200 -2.03 10.47 -19.01
C ASN A 200 -0.77 9.90 -18.30
N VAL A 201 -0.45 10.46 -17.14
CA VAL A 201 0.61 9.98 -16.27
C VAL A 201 -0.01 8.96 -15.31
N ALA A 202 0.31 7.68 -15.53
CA ALA A 202 -0.22 6.59 -14.71
C ALA A 202 -0.09 6.87 -13.20
N PRO A 203 -1.08 6.48 -12.39
CA PRO A 203 -1.09 6.74 -10.95
C PRO A 203 0.10 6.05 -10.28
N VAL A 204 0.44 6.46 -9.06
CA VAL A 204 1.44 5.78 -8.24
C VAL A 204 0.72 4.97 -7.18
N ALA A 205 0.70 3.64 -7.35
CA ALA A 205 0.12 2.73 -6.38
C ALA A 205 0.96 2.73 -5.09
N ASN A 206 0.31 2.94 -3.95
CA ASN A 206 0.99 2.86 -2.66
C ASN A 206 0.04 2.45 -1.54
N PHE A 207 0.57 1.75 -0.55
CA PHE A 207 -0.18 1.37 0.65
C PHE A 207 0.72 1.12 1.85
N SER A 208 0.12 1.18 3.04
CA SER A 208 0.66 0.65 4.29
C SER A 208 -0.24 -0.45 4.86
N SER A 209 0.30 -1.28 5.75
CA SER A 209 -0.40 -2.41 6.35
C SER A 209 -0.06 -2.53 7.84
N SER A 210 -1.05 -2.88 8.65
CA SER A 210 -0.89 -3.17 10.08
C SER A 210 -1.54 -4.51 10.42
N ALA A 211 -0.73 -5.45 10.92
CA ALA A 211 -1.17 -6.81 11.26
C ALA A 211 -1.41 -6.95 12.77
N SER A 212 -2.52 -7.60 13.14
CA SER A 212 -2.85 -8.04 14.48
C SER A 212 -3.30 -9.50 14.42
N GLY A 213 -2.41 -10.41 14.80
CA GLY A 213 -2.59 -11.83 14.59
C GLY A 213 -2.72 -12.15 13.09
N LEU A 214 -3.79 -12.85 12.73
CA LEU A 214 -4.09 -13.23 11.34
C LEU A 214 -4.81 -12.11 10.56
N THR A 215 -5.19 -11.02 11.21
CA THR A 215 -5.95 -9.93 10.58
C THR A 215 -5.03 -8.75 10.25
N VAL A 216 -5.11 -8.26 9.01
CA VAL A 216 -4.37 -7.09 8.52
C VAL A 216 -5.36 -6.01 8.12
N SER A 217 -5.10 -4.78 8.58
CA SER A 217 -5.75 -3.58 8.07
C SER A 217 -4.82 -2.91 7.08
N PHE A 218 -5.34 -2.59 5.90
CA PHE A 218 -4.61 -1.90 4.83
C PHE A 218 -5.11 -0.47 4.70
N THR A 219 -4.17 0.44 4.44
CA THR A 219 -4.45 1.84 4.13
C THR A 219 -3.88 2.17 2.77
N ASP A 220 -4.75 2.52 1.83
CA ASP A 220 -4.35 3.05 0.52
C ASP A 220 -3.74 4.46 0.69
N THR A 221 -2.56 4.66 0.11
CA THR A 221 -1.85 5.94 0.06
C THR A 221 -1.43 6.30 -1.36
N SER A 222 -2.11 5.73 -2.35
CA SER A 222 -1.86 5.95 -3.77
C SER A 222 -2.20 7.38 -4.17
N THR A 223 -1.49 7.88 -5.18
CA THR A 223 -1.67 9.25 -5.70
C THR A 223 -1.76 9.23 -7.21
N ASP A 224 -2.37 10.27 -7.75
CA ASP A 224 -2.45 10.55 -9.17
C ASP A 224 -2.13 12.04 -9.36
N SER A 225 -1.23 12.36 -10.30
CA SER A 225 -0.66 13.70 -10.46
C SER A 225 -1.49 14.63 -11.33
N ASP A 226 -2.27 14.05 -12.22
CA ASP A 226 -3.01 14.71 -13.30
C ASP A 226 -4.49 14.30 -13.31
N GLY A 227 -4.88 13.39 -12.41
CA GLY A 227 -6.26 12.94 -12.28
C GLY A 227 -6.65 12.48 -10.87
N SER A 228 -7.56 11.51 -10.84
CA SER A 228 -8.06 10.87 -9.63
C SER A 228 -8.15 9.35 -9.81
N ILE A 229 -7.95 8.61 -8.73
CA ILE A 229 -8.03 7.13 -8.77
C ILE A 229 -9.48 6.68 -8.91
N ALA A 230 -9.85 6.21 -10.09
CA ALA A 230 -11.17 5.69 -10.43
C ALA A 230 -11.46 4.31 -9.83
N SER A 231 -10.47 3.42 -9.73
CA SER A 231 -10.69 2.07 -9.19
C SER A 231 -9.49 1.47 -8.47
N ARG A 232 -9.76 0.48 -7.61
CA ARG A 232 -8.79 -0.24 -6.78
C ARG A 232 -9.05 -1.73 -6.87
N SER A 233 -7.98 -2.50 -6.99
CA SER A 233 -8.02 -3.96 -6.97
C SER A 233 -6.89 -4.48 -6.08
N TRP A 234 -7.29 -5.03 -4.93
CA TRP A 234 -6.40 -5.70 -3.99
C TRP A 234 -6.35 -7.19 -4.31
N ASN A 235 -5.15 -7.77 -4.30
CA ASN A 235 -4.91 -9.21 -4.22
C ASN A 235 -4.09 -9.47 -2.96
N PHE A 236 -4.60 -10.28 -2.05
CA PHE A 236 -3.99 -10.53 -0.74
C PHE A 236 -2.92 -11.62 -0.77
N GLY A 237 -2.59 -12.20 -1.93
CA GLY A 237 -1.56 -13.24 -2.06
C GLY A 237 -2.00 -14.63 -1.61
N ASP A 238 -3.24 -14.80 -1.13
CA ASP A 238 -3.88 -16.08 -0.78
C ASP A 238 -5.00 -16.49 -1.75
N GLY A 239 -5.10 -15.79 -2.89
CA GLY A 239 -6.14 -15.98 -3.91
C GLY A 239 -7.42 -15.16 -3.68
N THR A 240 -7.55 -14.46 -2.55
CA THR A 240 -8.70 -13.56 -2.31
C THR A 240 -8.40 -12.11 -2.71
N THR A 241 -9.47 -11.35 -3.00
CA THR A 241 -9.39 -9.99 -3.54
C THR A 241 -10.34 -9.02 -2.84
N SER A 242 -10.13 -7.70 -3.02
CA SER A 242 -11.04 -6.65 -2.57
C SER A 242 -10.99 -5.42 -3.48
N THR A 243 -12.06 -4.64 -3.52
CA THR A 243 -12.12 -3.33 -4.20
C THR A 243 -12.33 -2.16 -3.23
N ALA A 244 -12.38 -2.44 -1.92
CA ALA A 244 -12.51 -1.40 -0.91
C ALA A 244 -11.26 -0.51 -0.85
N THR A 245 -11.42 0.76 -0.50
CA THR A 245 -10.29 1.70 -0.35
C THR A 245 -9.30 1.24 0.73
N ASN A 246 -9.80 0.91 1.92
CA ASN A 246 -9.00 0.49 3.07
C ASN A 246 -9.54 -0.85 3.60
N PRO A 247 -9.23 -1.98 2.95
CA PRO A 247 -9.78 -3.28 3.35
C PRO A 247 -9.14 -3.78 4.66
N SER A 248 -9.90 -4.61 5.38
CA SER A 248 -9.37 -5.49 6.42
C SER A 248 -9.45 -6.94 5.93
N LYS A 249 -8.41 -7.72 6.16
CA LYS A 249 -8.28 -9.10 5.68
C LYS A 249 -7.78 -10.01 6.80
N THR A 250 -8.51 -11.09 7.06
CA THR A 250 -8.04 -12.18 7.94
C THR A 250 -7.57 -13.36 7.10
N TYR A 251 -6.35 -13.82 7.36
CA TYR A 251 -5.75 -14.99 6.71
C TYR A 251 -6.09 -16.28 7.47
N ALA A 252 -6.17 -17.40 6.75
CA ALA A 252 -6.46 -18.70 7.36
C ALA A 252 -5.26 -19.32 8.09
N ALA A 253 -4.04 -18.94 7.71
CA ALA A 253 -2.80 -19.45 8.27
C ALA A 253 -1.80 -18.32 8.49
N ALA A 254 -0.84 -18.56 9.39
CA ALA A 254 0.34 -17.71 9.52
C ALA A 254 1.22 -17.84 8.28
N GLY A 255 1.88 -16.75 7.89
CA GLY A 255 2.75 -16.73 6.74
C GLY A 255 3.06 -15.32 6.26
N THR A 256 3.92 -15.24 5.24
CA THR A 256 4.18 -14.00 4.51
C THR A 256 3.45 -14.07 3.18
N TYR A 257 2.61 -13.08 2.92
CA TYR A 257 1.79 -12.98 1.72
C TYR A 257 2.23 -11.78 0.88
N ASN A 258 2.43 -11.99 -0.42
CA ASN A 258 2.72 -10.90 -1.35
C ASN A 258 1.41 -10.18 -1.71
N VAL A 259 1.12 -9.09 -1.00
CA VAL A 259 -0.08 -8.31 -1.22
C VAL A 259 0.17 -7.30 -2.32
N SER A 260 -0.72 -7.23 -3.29
CA SER A 260 -0.67 -6.22 -4.36
C SER A 260 -1.90 -5.33 -4.37
N LEU A 261 -1.69 -4.03 -4.50
CA LEU A 261 -2.72 -3.05 -4.83
C LEU A 261 -2.48 -2.56 -6.26
N THR A 262 -3.47 -2.76 -7.13
CA THR A 262 -3.54 -2.13 -8.45
C THR A 262 -4.54 -0.98 -8.39
N VAL A 263 -4.12 0.20 -8.81
CA VAL A 263 -4.99 1.37 -8.96
C VAL A 263 -5.11 1.75 -10.43
N THR A 264 -6.30 2.17 -10.82
CA THR A 264 -6.59 2.73 -12.15
C THR A 264 -7.04 4.17 -11.96
N ASP A 265 -6.45 5.11 -12.71
CA ASP A 265 -6.89 6.50 -12.77
C ASP A 265 -8.20 6.67 -13.58
N ASP A 266 -8.70 7.90 -13.63
CA ASP A 266 -9.91 8.28 -14.37
C ASP A 266 -9.74 8.32 -15.89
N ASP A 267 -8.52 8.15 -16.39
CA ASP A 267 -8.16 8.03 -17.80
C ASP A 267 -7.81 6.59 -18.23
N GLY A 268 -7.91 5.63 -17.30
CA GLY A 268 -7.70 4.21 -17.54
C GLY A 268 -6.26 3.71 -17.42
N ALA A 269 -5.25 4.54 -17.14
CA ALA A 269 -3.91 4.01 -16.87
C ALA A 269 -3.83 3.43 -15.46
N THR A 270 -2.88 2.51 -15.29
CA THR A 270 -2.82 1.66 -14.10
C THR A 270 -1.42 1.55 -13.56
N ASN A 271 -1.33 1.37 -12.25
CA ASN A 271 -0.08 1.02 -11.59
C ASN A 271 -0.33 0.01 -10.47
N THR A 272 0.66 -0.82 -10.19
CA THR A 272 0.58 -1.87 -9.17
C THR A 272 1.76 -1.77 -8.23
N LYS A 273 1.47 -1.74 -6.92
CA LYS A 273 2.46 -1.95 -5.86
C LYS A 273 2.26 -3.34 -5.28
N THR A 274 3.36 -4.08 -5.14
CA THR A 274 3.38 -5.36 -4.39
C THR A 274 4.31 -5.22 -3.18
N SER A 275 3.88 -5.70 -2.02
CA SER A 275 4.73 -5.74 -0.81
C SER A 275 4.43 -6.97 0.05
N PRO A 276 5.46 -7.59 0.66
CA PRO A 276 5.26 -8.73 1.54
C PRO A 276 4.63 -8.27 2.87
N VAL A 277 3.60 -8.99 3.31
CA VAL A 277 2.91 -8.77 4.58
C VAL A 277 2.93 -10.06 5.38
N THR A 278 3.50 -10.02 6.57
CA THR A 278 3.59 -11.19 7.46
C THR A 278 2.48 -11.14 8.51
N VAL A 279 1.77 -12.26 8.63
CA VAL A 279 0.73 -12.49 9.65
C VAL A 279 1.05 -13.74 10.45
N SER A 280 0.62 -13.77 11.71
CA SER A 280 0.92 -14.87 12.63
C SER A 280 -0.28 -15.21 13.50
N THR A 281 -0.36 -16.41 14.05
CA THR A 281 -1.47 -16.85 14.91
C THR A 281 -1.51 -16.17 16.29
N GLY A 282 -0.63 -15.20 16.56
CA GLY A 282 -0.58 -14.45 17.81
C GLY A 282 -0.66 -12.95 17.55
N GLY A 283 -1.63 -12.28 18.17
CA GLY A 283 -1.57 -10.82 18.32
C GLY A 283 -0.25 -10.45 19.01
N GLY A 284 0.64 -9.74 18.30
CA GLY A 284 1.82 -9.11 18.89
C GLY A 284 2.78 -10.03 19.66
N GLY A 285 3.33 -11.05 18.99
CA GLY A 285 4.59 -11.68 19.37
C GLY A 285 4.55 -12.59 20.60
N SER A 286 4.28 -13.88 20.43
CA SER A 286 4.48 -14.89 21.49
C SER A 286 5.96 -15.17 21.82
N VAL A 287 6.90 -14.45 21.18
CA VAL A 287 8.35 -14.53 21.39
C VAL A 287 8.90 -13.12 21.56
N LEU A 288 9.57 -12.86 22.68
CA LEU A 288 10.24 -11.62 23.03
C LEU A 288 11.65 -11.61 22.43
N GLY A 289 12.07 -10.45 21.93
CA GLY A 289 13.48 -10.16 21.66
C GLY A 289 14.16 -9.63 22.92
N ASN A 290 15.46 -9.90 23.10
CA ASN A 290 16.23 -9.37 24.23
C ASN A 290 16.21 -7.83 24.24
N GLY A 291 15.57 -7.23 25.25
CA GLY A 291 15.47 -5.78 25.43
C GLY A 291 14.45 -5.09 24.50
N VAL A 292 13.69 -5.85 23.71
CA VAL A 292 12.72 -5.28 22.75
C VAL A 292 11.34 -5.19 23.41
N PRO A 293 10.75 -3.99 23.52
CA PRO A 293 9.43 -3.82 24.13
C PRO A 293 8.30 -4.28 23.18
N VAL A 294 7.34 -5.03 23.73
CA VAL A 294 6.03 -5.31 23.11
C VAL A 294 5.01 -4.37 23.73
N THR A 295 4.47 -3.45 22.95
CA THR A 295 3.58 -2.36 23.41
C THR A 295 2.12 -2.66 23.12
N ASN A 296 1.23 -1.81 23.67
CA ASN A 296 -0.22 -1.86 23.42
C ASN A 296 -0.90 -3.19 23.79
N ILE A 297 -0.40 -3.86 24.82
CA ILE A 297 -0.99 -5.10 25.34
C ILE A 297 -2.22 -4.74 26.17
N SER A 298 -3.34 -5.38 25.86
CA SER A 298 -4.62 -5.18 26.54
C SER A 298 -5.31 -6.52 26.79
N GLY A 299 -6.06 -6.62 27.88
CA GLY A 299 -6.78 -7.85 28.23
C GLY A 299 -7.94 -7.59 29.19
N ALA A 300 -8.95 -8.46 29.13
CA ALA A 300 -10.09 -8.43 30.06
C ALA A 300 -9.71 -9.01 31.43
N VAL A 301 -10.58 -8.82 32.42
CA VAL A 301 -10.47 -9.45 33.74
C VAL A 301 -10.30 -10.97 33.57
N SER A 302 -9.33 -11.55 34.28
CA SER A 302 -8.91 -12.95 34.24
C SER A 302 -8.39 -13.48 32.90
N SER A 303 -8.34 -12.68 31.83
CA SER A 303 -7.70 -13.09 30.58
C SER A 303 -6.21 -13.34 30.79
N GLN A 304 -5.67 -14.34 30.08
CA GLN A 304 -4.27 -14.72 30.13
C GLN A 304 -3.66 -14.61 28.74
N GLN A 305 -2.47 -14.05 28.64
CA GLN A 305 -1.67 -13.98 27.42
C GLN A 305 -0.26 -14.46 27.72
N PHE A 306 0.41 -15.06 26.72
CA PHE A 306 1.67 -15.76 26.91
C PHE A 306 2.74 -15.34 25.91
N TRP A 307 3.98 -15.26 26.41
CA TRP A 307 5.19 -14.94 25.67
C TRP A 307 6.32 -15.90 26.04
N THR A 308 7.35 -15.96 25.20
CA THR A 308 8.58 -16.73 25.43
C THR A 308 9.82 -15.88 25.17
N LEU A 309 10.92 -16.11 25.87
CA LEU A 309 12.23 -15.50 25.61
C LEU A 309 13.29 -16.59 25.60
N ALA A 310 14.00 -16.72 24.48
CA ALA A 310 15.19 -17.56 24.41
C ALA A 310 16.36 -16.85 25.10
N VAL A 311 16.90 -17.50 26.13
CA VAL A 311 18.04 -17.01 26.90
C VAL A 311 19.24 -17.90 26.59
N PRO A 312 20.34 -17.34 26.07
CA PRO A 312 21.53 -18.11 25.75
C PRO A 312 22.30 -18.51 27.02
N ALA A 313 23.17 -19.51 26.90
CA ALA A 313 24.13 -19.83 27.96
C ALA A 313 25.04 -18.63 28.26
N GLY A 314 25.34 -18.41 29.55
CA GLY A 314 26.18 -17.29 30.00
C GLY A 314 25.46 -15.93 30.11
N ALA A 315 24.15 -15.87 29.86
CA ALA A 315 23.37 -14.67 30.14
C ALA A 315 23.40 -14.32 31.64
N SER A 316 23.35 -13.03 31.94
CA SER A 316 23.25 -12.47 33.29
C SER A 316 22.22 -11.34 33.33
N ASN A 317 21.86 -10.85 34.51
CA ASN A 317 20.90 -9.75 34.67
C ASN A 317 19.56 -9.98 33.95
N LEU A 318 19.09 -11.24 33.86
CA LEU A 318 17.83 -11.56 33.22
C LEU A 318 16.66 -10.98 34.04
N LYS A 319 15.82 -10.19 33.37
CA LYS A 319 14.62 -9.59 33.96
C LYS A 319 13.49 -9.45 32.95
N PHE A 320 12.27 -9.48 33.44
CA PHE A 320 11.05 -9.17 32.71
C PHE A 320 10.34 -8.01 33.38
N THR A 321 9.82 -7.07 32.59
CA THR A 321 9.16 -5.86 33.10
C THR A 321 7.87 -5.61 32.34
N ILE A 322 6.80 -5.29 33.05
CA ILE A 322 5.65 -4.59 32.48
C ILE A 322 5.59 -3.16 32.98
N ALA A 323 5.16 -2.24 32.11
CA ALA A 323 4.99 -0.83 32.46
C ALA A 323 3.90 -0.14 31.63
N GLY A 324 3.35 0.93 32.19
CA GLY A 324 2.43 1.85 31.51
C GLY A 324 1.00 1.35 31.36
N GLY A 325 0.19 2.05 30.55
CA GLY A 325 -1.20 1.70 30.34
C GLY A 325 -2.13 1.99 31.53
N SER A 326 -3.34 1.43 31.47
CA SER A 326 -4.38 1.50 32.50
C SER A 326 -4.79 0.11 32.98
N GLY A 327 -5.48 0.02 34.13
CA GLY A 327 -5.92 -1.24 34.71
C GLY A 327 -4.85 -1.93 35.55
N ASP A 328 -4.95 -3.25 35.66
CA ASP A 328 -4.11 -4.07 36.53
C ASP A 328 -3.80 -5.43 35.89
N ALA A 329 -2.60 -5.57 35.34
CA ALA A 329 -2.06 -6.80 34.79
C ALA A 329 -0.99 -7.39 35.73
N ASP A 330 -1.17 -8.65 36.13
CA ASP A 330 -0.21 -9.43 36.89
C ASP A 330 0.72 -10.22 35.96
N MET A 331 2.03 -10.19 36.22
CA MET A 331 3.05 -10.95 35.50
C MET A 331 3.50 -12.22 36.23
N TYR A 332 3.61 -13.33 35.49
CA TYR A 332 4.15 -14.60 35.96
C TYR A 332 5.23 -15.08 34.99
N VAL A 333 6.37 -15.53 35.50
CA VAL A 333 7.49 -16.01 34.68
C VAL A 333 7.91 -17.41 35.13
N ARG A 334 8.27 -18.28 34.18
CA ARG A 334 8.77 -19.64 34.47
C ARG A 334 9.73 -20.16 33.39
N PHE A 335 10.79 -20.85 33.79
CA PHE A 335 11.74 -21.50 32.89
C PHE A 335 11.22 -22.86 32.40
N GLY A 336 11.43 -23.14 31.11
CA GLY A 336 11.18 -24.43 30.46
C GLY A 336 9.72 -24.81 30.23
N SER A 337 8.75 -24.13 30.87
CA SER A 337 7.32 -24.39 30.71
C SER A 337 6.47 -23.15 31.01
N ALA A 338 5.22 -23.14 30.52
CA ALA A 338 4.29 -22.06 30.78
C ALA A 338 3.96 -21.94 32.30
N PRO A 339 3.95 -20.72 32.86
CA PRO A 339 3.51 -20.50 34.23
C PRO A 339 1.99 -20.62 34.35
N THR A 340 1.53 -20.91 35.57
CA THR A 340 0.11 -20.85 35.97
C THR A 340 -0.02 -19.93 37.18
N THR A 341 -1.24 -19.63 37.63
CA THR A 341 -1.47 -18.89 38.87
C THR A 341 -1.01 -19.64 40.13
N ALA A 342 -0.68 -20.93 40.02
CA ALA A 342 -0.21 -21.77 41.12
C ALA A 342 1.26 -22.20 40.96
N THR A 343 1.85 -22.07 39.77
CA THR A 343 3.20 -22.56 39.48
C THR A 343 3.96 -21.58 38.60
N TYR A 344 4.96 -20.93 39.19
CA TYR A 344 5.80 -19.90 38.58
C TYR A 344 7.14 -19.82 39.30
N ASP A 345 8.15 -19.30 38.62
CA ASP A 345 9.47 -19.03 39.23
C ASP A 345 9.54 -17.59 39.76
N CYS A 346 8.79 -16.66 39.15
CA CYS A 346 8.71 -15.28 39.59
C CYS A 346 7.32 -14.66 39.40
N ARG A 347 6.88 -13.91 40.41
CA ARG A 347 5.70 -13.03 40.43
C ARG A 347 5.98 -11.83 41.38
N PRO A 348 5.82 -10.55 40.98
CA PRO A 348 6.22 -9.40 41.80
C PRO A 348 5.26 -8.99 42.94
N TYR A 349 3.99 -9.40 42.92
CA TYR A 349 2.95 -9.02 43.91
C TYR A 349 2.78 -7.51 44.08
N LEU A 350 2.65 -6.79 42.98
CA LEU A 350 2.36 -5.35 42.99
C LEU A 350 0.95 -5.12 42.45
N ASN A 351 0.39 -3.94 42.71
CA ASN A 351 -0.87 -3.51 42.12
C ASN A 351 -0.56 -2.63 40.91
N GLY A 352 -1.34 -2.77 39.84
CA GLY A 352 -1.21 -1.99 38.61
C GLY A 352 -0.12 -2.53 37.68
N ASN A 353 0.09 -1.84 36.57
CA ASN A 353 0.85 -2.40 35.44
C ASN A 353 2.37 -2.23 35.51
N ASN A 354 2.92 -1.73 36.61
CA ASN A 354 4.37 -1.49 36.76
C ASN A 354 4.99 -2.58 37.62
N GLU A 355 5.35 -3.70 36.99
CA GLU A 355 5.88 -4.87 37.67
C GLU A 355 7.24 -5.31 37.08
N THR A 356 8.10 -5.88 37.91
CA THR A 356 9.42 -6.38 37.50
C THR A 356 9.74 -7.73 38.13
N CYS A 357 10.06 -8.71 37.29
CA CYS A 357 10.58 -10.02 37.67
C CYS A 357 12.07 -10.11 37.39
N ASN A 358 12.90 -10.11 38.43
CA ASN A 358 14.35 -10.32 38.31
C ASN A 358 14.67 -11.81 38.50
N ILE A 359 15.35 -12.41 37.54
CA ILE A 359 15.77 -13.82 37.60
C ILE A 359 17.20 -13.88 38.11
N ALA A 360 17.38 -14.36 39.35
CA ALA A 360 18.67 -14.33 40.05
C ALA A 360 19.76 -15.17 39.35
N THR A 361 19.40 -16.30 38.75
CA THR A 361 20.31 -17.15 37.96
C THR A 361 19.68 -17.43 36.61
N ALA A 362 20.23 -16.85 35.54
CA ALA A 362 19.73 -17.08 34.19
C ALA A 362 20.19 -18.46 33.69
N GLN A 363 19.22 -19.30 33.34
CA GLN A 363 19.44 -20.62 32.76
C GLN A 363 19.37 -20.52 31.23
N ALA A 364 20.22 -21.29 30.54
CA ALA A 364 20.13 -21.38 29.09
C ALA A 364 18.86 -22.13 28.69
N GLY A 365 18.02 -21.53 27.84
CA GLY A 365 16.77 -22.13 27.38
C GLY A 365 15.64 -21.12 27.29
N THR A 366 14.41 -21.63 27.27
CA THR A 366 13.22 -20.79 27.06
C THR A 366 12.58 -20.41 28.38
N TYR A 367 12.43 -19.11 28.61
CA TYR A 367 11.57 -18.58 29.67
C TYR A 367 10.20 -18.27 29.10
N HIS A 368 9.15 -18.61 29.83
CA HIS A 368 7.76 -18.31 29.50
C HIS A 368 7.24 -17.23 30.42
N VAL A 369 6.51 -16.27 29.86
CA VAL A 369 5.88 -15.15 30.58
C VAL A 369 4.38 -15.22 30.35
N MET A 370 3.58 -15.05 31.39
CA MET A 370 2.14 -14.89 31.31
C MET A 370 1.75 -13.54 31.91
N LEU A 371 0.94 -12.76 31.18
CA LEU A 371 0.22 -11.62 31.76
C LEU A 371 -1.23 -12.01 31.99
N ARG A 372 -1.72 -11.79 33.21
CA ARG A 372 -3.10 -12.05 33.60
C ARG A 372 -3.77 -10.76 34.05
N GLY A 373 -4.95 -10.44 33.52
CA GLY A 373 -5.71 -9.29 34.01
C GLY A 373 -6.28 -9.55 35.41
N TYR A 374 -5.76 -8.89 36.44
CA TYR A 374 -6.43 -8.81 37.75
C TYR A 374 -7.67 -7.92 37.63
N SER A 375 -7.54 -6.81 36.89
CA SER A 375 -8.63 -6.06 36.30
C SER A 375 -8.48 -5.99 34.77
N ALA A 376 -9.45 -5.42 34.05
CA ALA A 376 -9.27 -5.16 32.63
C ALA A 376 -8.16 -4.12 32.45
N TYR A 377 -7.19 -4.40 31.60
CA TYR A 377 -6.02 -3.55 31.37
C TYR A 377 -5.86 -3.20 29.90
N SER A 378 -5.23 -2.06 29.62
CA SER A 378 -4.98 -1.62 28.25
C SER A 378 -3.72 -0.79 28.12
N GLY A 379 -3.01 -0.96 27.00
CA GLY A 379 -1.83 -0.16 26.69
C GLY A 379 -0.56 -0.54 27.44
N VAL A 380 -0.50 -1.75 28.02
CA VAL A 380 0.66 -2.23 28.79
C VAL A 380 1.82 -2.55 27.83
N THR A 381 3.05 -2.30 28.29
CA THR A 381 4.26 -2.67 27.56
C THR A 381 5.02 -3.76 28.31
N LEU A 382 5.32 -4.89 27.66
CA LEU A 382 6.14 -5.99 28.20
C LEU A 382 7.54 -5.96 27.58
N THR A 383 8.58 -6.10 28.40
CA THR A 383 9.98 -6.25 27.93
C THR A 383 10.66 -7.37 28.70
N GLY A 384 11.26 -8.32 27.98
CA GLY A 384 12.20 -9.30 28.55
C GLY A 384 13.62 -8.92 28.15
N SER A 385 14.56 -8.90 29.10
CA SER A 385 15.94 -8.47 28.84
C SER A 385 16.95 -9.23 29.67
N TYR A 386 18.13 -9.46 29.11
CA TYR A 386 19.30 -9.99 29.80
C TYR A 386 20.55 -9.32 29.24
N SER A 387 21.60 -9.28 30.05
CA SER A 387 22.95 -9.03 29.58
C SER A 387 23.49 -10.33 28.99
N THR A 388 23.94 -10.30 27.74
CA THR A 388 24.86 -11.32 27.25
C THR A 388 26.19 -11.07 27.95
N GLY A 389 26.47 -11.81 29.03
CA GLY A 389 27.70 -11.66 29.81
C GLY A 389 28.90 -11.88 28.89
N GLY A 390 29.86 -10.95 28.83
CA GLY A 390 30.77 -10.76 29.94
C GLY A 390 32.00 -11.63 29.68
N GLY A 391 33.14 -11.00 29.42
CA GLY A 391 34.41 -11.62 29.02
C GLY A 391 35.08 -12.47 30.11
N GLY A 392 34.36 -13.44 30.67
CA GLY A 392 34.91 -14.54 31.43
C GLY A 392 35.23 -15.72 30.53
N ALA A 393 36.29 -16.46 30.88
CA ALA A 393 36.72 -17.65 30.18
C ALA A 393 35.60 -18.72 30.15
N GLN A 394 35.24 -19.22 28.97
CA GLN A 394 34.20 -20.24 28.76
C GLN A 394 34.71 -21.33 27.83
N THR A 395 34.48 -22.60 28.18
CA THR A 395 34.91 -23.76 27.38
C THR A 395 33.72 -24.39 26.67
N TYR A 396 33.84 -24.56 25.36
CA TYR A 396 32.87 -25.22 24.50
C TYR A 396 33.49 -26.54 24.04
N SER A 397 32.73 -27.64 24.04
CA SER A 397 33.26 -28.97 23.72
C SER A 397 32.33 -29.76 22.82
N ASN A 398 32.90 -30.65 22.02
CA ASN A 398 32.20 -31.71 21.31
C ASN A 398 32.89 -33.04 21.62
N GLY A 399 32.15 -33.95 22.25
CA GLY A 399 32.61 -35.30 22.59
C GLY A 399 31.93 -36.39 21.76
N THR A 400 31.36 -36.05 20.60
CA THR A 400 30.79 -37.03 19.68
C THR A 400 31.90 -37.60 18.81
N ASP A 401 32.02 -38.93 18.79
CA ASP A 401 33.00 -39.61 17.96
C ASP A 401 32.77 -39.32 16.47
N VAL A 402 33.82 -38.89 15.77
CA VAL A 402 33.80 -38.71 14.31
C VAL A 402 34.87 -39.61 13.69
N ALA A 403 34.43 -40.65 12.98
CA ALA A 403 35.33 -41.61 12.33
C ALA A 403 36.25 -40.92 11.30
N ILE A 404 37.53 -41.28 11.33
CA ILE A 404 38.57 -40.85 10.38
C ILE A 404 38.96 -42.10 9.59
N GLY A 405 38.69 -42.10 8.29
CA GLY A 405 39.14 -43.16 7.38
C GLY A 405 40.39 -42.77 6.60
N ASP A 406 41.04 -43.77 6.00
CA ASP A 406 42.22 -43.59 5.14
C ASP A 406 41.97 -42.55 4.04
N ASN A 407 42.88 -41.58 3.89
CA ASN A 407 42.82 -40.53 2.88
C ASN A 407 41.49 -39.72 2.88
N THR A 408 40.84 -39.60 4.04
CA THR A 408 39.59 -38.84 4.19
C THR A 408 39.76 -37.57 5.01
N THR A 409 38.92 -36.57 4.71
CA THR A 409 38.75 -35.38 5.54
C THR A 409 37.41 -35.42 6.26
N VAL A 410 37.42 -35.20 7.56
CA VAL A 410 36.22 -35.11 8.40
C VAL A 410 36.22 -33.83 9.21
N SER A 411 35.05 -33.44 9.72
CA SER A 411 34.88 -32.22 10.53
C SER A 411 33.95 -32.46 11.71
N SER A 412 34.34 -31.96 12.88
CA SER A 412 33.55 -31.99 14.11
C SER A 412 33.19 -30.54 14.50
N PRO A 413 31.91 -30.13 14.47
CA PRO A 413 31.50 -28.75 14.74
C PRO A 413 31.28 -28.46 16.24
N ILE A 414 31.57 -27.22 16.65
CA ILE A 414 31.14 -26.60 17.91
C ILE A 414 30.47 -25.26 17.55
N THR A 415 29.21 -25.07 17.94
CA THR A 415 28.50 -23.80 17.74
C THR A 415 28.61 -22.92 18.99
N VAL A 416 29.11 -21.70 18.80
CA VAL A 416 29.21 -20.67 19.83
C VAL A 416 28.19 -19.59 19.50
N SER A 417 27.34 -19.26 20.45
CA SER A 417 26.29 -18.26 20.30
C SER A 417 26.16 -17.41 21.55
N GLY A 418 25.68 -16.18 21.41
CA GLY A 418 25.42 -15.29 22.54
C GLY A 418 26.66 -14.60 23.11
N ARG A 419 27.82 -14.69 22.43
CA ARG A 419 29.04 -13.93 22.72
C ARG A 419 29.12 -12.69 21.83
N SER A 420 29.93 -11.69 22.20
CA SER A 420 30.19 -10.52 21.37
C SER A 420 31.69 -10.22 21.34
N GLY A 421 32.16 -9.64 20.23
CA GLY A 421 33.58 -9.38 20.00
C GLY A 421 34.35 -10.56 19.42
N ASN A 422 35.67 -10.41 19.38
CA ASN A 422 36.59 -11.39 18.82
C ASN A 422 37.15 -12.33 19.89
N ALA A 423 37.63 -13.49 19.48
CA ALA A 423 38.26 -14.45 20.37
C ALA A 423 39.60 -13.93 20.94
N PRO A 424 40.09 -14.44 22.08
CA PRO A 424 41.37 -14.03 22.62
C PRO A 424 42.57 -14.31 21.69
N ALA A 425 43.66 -13.56 21.91
CA ALA A 425 44.93 -13.80 21.23
C ALA A 425 45.67 -15.08 21.70
N SER A 426 45.18 -15.72 22.76
CA SER A 426 45.68 -17.01 23.26
C SER A 426 44.49 -17.86 23.69
N THR A 427 43.91 -18.55 22.72
CA THR A 427 42.75 -19.41 22.89
C THR A 427 43.18 -20.87 22.96
N PRO A 428 43.01 -21.55 24.12
CA PRO A 428 43.26 -22.98 24.25
C PRO A 428 42.28 -23.81 23.41
N VAL A 429 42.82 -24.76 22.65
CA VAL A 429 42.08 -25.75 21.86
C VAL A 429 42.59 -27.13 22.27
N ALA A 430 41.83 -27.85 23.08
CA ALA A 430 42.18 -29.21 23.49
C ALA A 430 41.65 -30.20 22.47
N VAL A 431 42.50 -31.09 21.97
CA VAL A 431 42.19 -32.09 20.95
C VAL A 431 42.52 -33.47 21.47
N ASN A 432 41.56 -34.39 21.37
CA ASN A 432 41.69 -35.79 21.69
C ASN A 432 41.22 -36.64 20.50
N ILE A 433 42.17 -37.16 19.73
CA ILE A 433 41.96 -38.02 18.56
C ILE A 433 42.59 -39.38 18.86
N VAL A 434 41.86 -40.45 18.59
CA VAL A 434 42.39 -41.82 18.62
C VAL A 434 42.79 -42.20 17.21
N HIS A 435 44.04 -42.60 16.99
CA HIS A 435 44.57 -42.98 15.67
C HIS A 435 45.81 -43.86 15.83
N THR A 436 45.98 -44.87 14.97
CA THR A 436 47.12 -45.81 15.05
C THR A 436 48.43 -45.20 14.54
N TYR A 437 48.38 -44.09 13.82
CA TYR A 437 49.59 -43.35 13.41
C TYR A 437 49.31 -41.84 13.31
N ARG A 438 49.77 -41.05 14.29
CA ARG A 438 49.47 -39.59 14.31
C ARG A 438 50.19 -38.78 13.22
N GLY A 439 51.26 -39.35 12.64
CA GLY A 439 52.03 -38.73 11.57
C GLY A 439 51.26 -38.59 10.25
N ASP A 440 50.12 -39.26 10.12
CA ASP A 440 49.29 -39.17 8.90
C ASP A 440 48.36 -37.97 8.90
N LEU A 441 48.04 -37.50 10.12
CA LEU A 441 46.99 -36.52 10.34
C LEU A 441 47.49 -35.09 10.11
N LYS A 442 46.64 -34.31 9.43
CA LYS A 442 46.64 -32.85 9.49
C LYS A 442 45.38 -32.42 10.24
N VAL A 443 45.55 -31.64 11.30
CA VAL A 443 44.45 -31.14 12.13
C VAL A 443 44.40 -29.61 12.02
N ASP A 444 43.29 -29.10 11.52
CA ASP A 444 43.01 -27.69 11.35
C ASP A 444 41.85 -27.27 12.27
N LEU A 445 41.97 -26.12 12.93
CA LEU A 445 40.82 -25.38 13.43
C LEU A 445 40.30 -24.46 12.32
N VAL A 446 39.02 -24.56 12.00
CA VAL A 446 38.34 -23.69 11.03
C VAL A 446 37.40 -22.75 11.79
N ALA A 447 37.64 -21.45 11.66
CA ALA A 447 36.84 -20.39 12.27
C ALA A 447 35.51 -20.18 11.52
N PRO A 448 34.52 -19.47 12.11
CA PRO A 448 33.21 -19.25 11.50
C PRO A 448 33.23 -18.53 10.16
N ASP A 449 34.25 -17.72 9.89
CA ASP A 449 34.45 -17.01 8.62
C ASP A 449 35.15 -17.89 7.56
N GLY A 450 35.59 -19.10 7.92
CA GLY A 450 36.34 -20.02 7.08
C GLY A 450 37.86 -19.96 7.23
N SER A 451 38.41 -19.06 8.05
CA SER A 451 39.84 -18.95 8.33
C SER A 451 40.38 -20.24 8.96
N VAL A 452 41.59 -20.65 8.55
CA VAL A 452 42.16 -21.97 8.90
C VAL A 452 43.43 -21.81 9.72
N TYR A 453 43.47 -22.47 10.87
CA TYR A 453 44.61 -22.50 11.79
C TYR A 453 45.10 -23.93 11.95
N VAL A 454 46.33 -24.19 11.51
CA VAL A 454 46.94 -25.53 11.60
C VAL A 454 47.33 -25.80 13.05
N LEU A 455 46.74 -26.83 13.66
CA LEU A 455 47.07 -27.28 15.00
C LEU A 455 48.15 -28.37 14.96
N HIS A 456 47.99 -29.32 14.05
CA HIS A 456 48.92 -30.44 13.85
C HIS A 456 49.14 -30.68 12.36
N ASN A 457 50.37 -30.98 11.97
CA ASN A 457 50.70 -31.23 10.57
C ASN A 457 51.72 -32.35 10.45
N ARG A 458 51.24 -33.60 10.50
CA ARG A 458 52.02 -34.80 10.14
C ARG A 458 53.34 -34.95 10.90
N THR A 459 53.38 -34.48 12.15
CA THR A 459 54.53 -34.61 13.05
C THR A 459 54.31 -35.74 14.05
N GLY A 460 55.37 -36.20 14.72
CA GLY A 460 55.28 -37.19 15.81
C GLY A 460 55.49 -38.66 15.42
N GLY A 461 55.71 -38.97 14.13
CA GLY A 461 56.09 -40.32 13.67
C GLY A 461 55.06 -41.40 14.05
N SER A 462 55.55 -42.57 14.48
CA SER A 462 54.75 -43.76 14.81
C SER A 462 54.07 -43.73 16.18
N ALA A 463 53.80 -42.55 16.72
CA ALA A 463 53.09 -42.44 18.00
C ALA A 463 51.58 -42.47 17.78
N ASP A 464 50.88 -43.27 18.57
CA ASP A 464 49.43 -43.37 18.52
C ASP A 464 48.77 -42.12 19.11
N ASN A 465 47.58 -41.76 18.61
CA ASN A 465 46.64 -40.73 19.11
C ASN A 465 47.14 -39.28 19.02
N ILE A 466 46.28 -38.28 19.23
CA ILE A 466 46.67 -36.89 19.50
C ILE A 466 45.90 -36.48 20.74
N ASN A 467 46.61 -36.22 21.84
CA ASN A 467 46.02 -35.70 23.08
C ASN A 467 46.84 -34.48 23.49
N SER A 468 46.43 -33.30 23.03
CA SER A 468 47.22 -32.08 23.14
C SER A 468 46.34 -30.83 23.18
N THR A 469 46.83 -29.79 23.84
CA THR A 469 46.19 -28.47 23.86
C THR A 469 47.05 -27.49 23.08
N TYR A 470 46.44 -26.80 22.12
CA TYR A 470 47.08 -25.80 21.29
C TYR A 470 46.58 -24.41 21.67
N ASN A 471 47.48 -23.44 21.83
CA ASN A 471 47.11 -22.04 22.06
C ASN A 471 47.16 -21.29 20.74
N VAL A 472 46.01 -20.84 20.25
CA VAL A 472 45.86 -20.19 18.93
C VAL A 472 45.53 -18.72 19.12
N ASN A 473 46.13 -17.85 18.32
CA ASN A 473 45.74 -16.44 18.26
C ASN A 473 44.53 -16.29 17.34
N LEU A 474 43.37 -16.02 17.94
CA LEU A 474 42.09 -15.87 17.25
C LEU A 474 41.54 -14.44 17.41
N SER A 475 42.40 -13.46 17.70
CA SER A 475 41.98 -12.06 17.93
C SER A 475 41.35 -11.35 16.73
N SER A 476 41.50 -11.92 15.52
CA SER A 476 40.79 -11.49 14.31
C SER A 476 39.39 -12.11 14.17
N GLU A 477 39.11 -13.19 14.89
CA GLU A 477 37.96 -14.05 14.63
C GLU A 477 36.78 -13.71 15.52
N ALA A 478 35.59 -13.61 14.94
CA ALA A 478 34.36 -13.44 15.72
C ALA A 478 34.11 -14.66 16.62
N LEU A 479 33.77 -14.41 17.90
CA LEU A 479 33.46 -15.49 18.84
C LEU A 479 32.27 -16.35 18.39
N ASN A 480 31.21 -15.69 17.92
CA ASN A 480 29.98 -16.36 17.52
C ASN A 480 30.11 -17.01 16.15
N GLY A 481 29.56 -18.20 16.05
CA GLY A 481 29.46 -18.98 14.82
C GLY A 481 29.86 -20.44 15.05
N THR A 482 30.01 -21.18 13.97
CA THR A 482 30.39 -22.59 14.02
C THR A 482 31.88 -22.74 13.80
N TRP A 483 32.57 -23.20 14.83
CA TRP A 483 33.98 -23.59 14.79
C TRP A 483 34.07 -25.08 14.44
N ASN A 484 34.97 -25.47 13.55
CA ASN A 484 35.15 -26.87 13.18
C ASN A 484 36.57 -27.34 13.47
N LEU A 485 36.70 -28.50 14.11
CA LEU A 485 37.96 -29.26 14.06
C LEU A 485 37.93 -30.13 12.81
N ARG A 486 38.74 -29.78 11.82
CA ARG A 486 38.88 -30.52 10.57
C ARG A 486 40.11 -31.40 10.63
N VAL A 487 39.93 -32.70 10.44
CA VAL A 487 41.01 -33.68 10.45
C VAL A 487 41.09 -34.31 9.07
N ASN A 488 42.28 -34.29 8.47
CA ASN A 488 42.57 -34.98 7.23
C ASN A 488 43.61 -36.08 7.48
N ASP A 489 43.26 -37.31 7.16
CA ASP A 489 44.25 -38.38 7.00
C ASP A 489 44.87 -38.26 5.60
N ASN A 490 46.20 -38.29 5.50
CA ASN A 490 46.88 -38.23 4.19
C ASN A 490 47.85 -39.40 3.97
N ALA A 491 47.60 -40.54 4.62
CA ALA A 491 48.22 -41.80 4.26
C ALA A 491 47.14 -42.90 4.23
N GLY A 492 47.56 -44.13 3.97
CA GLY A 492 46.66 -45.28 4.04
C GLY A 492 47.24 -46.35 4.94
N GLY A 493 46.36 -47.15 5.53
CA GLY A 493 46.71 -48.26 6.41
C GLY A 493 46.41 -48.03 7.89
N ASP A 494 45.98 -46.81 8.26
CA ASP A 494 45.77 -46.38 9.63
C ASP A 494 44.46 -45.58 9.71
N VAL A 495 43.58 -45.96 10.63
CA VAL A 495 42.26 -45.32 10.81
C VAL A 495 42.02 -44.99 12.28
N GLY A 496 41.03 -44.15 12.54
CA GLY A 496 40.71 -43.75 13.90
C GLY A 496 39.46 -42.90 14.01
N TYR A 497 39.40 -42.03 15.01
CA TYR A 497 38.28 -41.11 15.22
C TYR A 497 38.67 -39.91 16.09
N ILE A 498 38.00 -38.78 15.87
CA ILE A 498 38.00 -37.66 16.82
C ILE A 498 37.16 -38.11 18.02
N ASN A 499 37.77 -38.30 19.18
CA ASN A 499 37.07 -38.71 20.40
C ASN A 499 36.43 -37.50 21.10
N SER A 500 37.20 -36.42 21.25
CA SER A 500 36.65 -35.15 21.75
C SER A 500 37.56 -33.97 21.42
N TRP A 501 36.98 -32.77 21.42
CA TRP A 501 37.76 -31.53 21.43
C TRP A 501 37.01 -30.40 22.11
N SER A 502 37.74 -29.38 22.55
CA SER A 502 37.17 -28.18 23.15
C SER A 502 37.94 -26.92 22.78
N ILE A 503 37.25 -25.77 22.82
CA ILE A 503 37.82 -24.44 22.64
C ILE A 503 37.42 -23.54 23.80
N THR A 504 38.37 -22.80 24.36
CA THR A 504 38.14 -21.93 25.53
C THR A 504 38.36 -20.46 25.18
N PHE A 505 37.30 -19.64 25.25
CA PHE A 505 37.33 -18.21 24.92
C PHE A 505 37.27 -17.31 26.15
#